data_AF-A0A4Q3Y5V3-F1
#
_entry.id   AF-A0A4Q3Y5V3-F1
#
_cell.length_a   1.000
_cell.length_b   1.000
_cell.length_c   1.000
_cell.angle_alpha   90.00
_cell.angle_beta   90.00
_cell.angle_gamma   90.00
#
_symmetry.space_group_name_H-M   'P 1'
#
loop_
_entity.id
_entity.type
_entity.pdbx_description
1 polymer ?
#
loop_
_entity_poly.entity_id
_entity_poly.type
_entity_poly.pdbx_seq_one_letter_code
_entity_poly.pdbx_strand_id
1 'polypeptide(L)'
;MDYRKQLALSGRRAMVEAPYRKAGLDLDAELARLNAGQRIAAKPSAVDYMVRNYTPNARPNVPLLAVQTIGDGLTSPSLQRGYAEAARGREVKSVYVRGAGHCTFTPEAVMASIRFLDQRLERGKWGTAPALFVPHTPPPMLRPFVRGRKGG
;
A
#
# COMPACT_ATOMS: atom_id res chain seq x y z
N MET A 1 -14.74 -2.53 13.48
CA MET A 1 -13.36 -2.05 13.27
C MET A 1 -12.71 -1.89 14.63
N ASP A 2 -11.51 -2.43 14.79
CA ASP A 2 -10.73 -2.37 16.04
C ASP A 2 -9.40 -1.67 15.78
N TYR A 3 -9.24 -0.45 16.30
CA TYR A 3 -8.07 0.39 16.10
C TYR A 3 -6.79 -0.17 16.73
N ARG A 4 -6.89 -0.98 17.79
CA ARG A 4 -5.70 -1.66 18.36
C ARG A 4 -5.11 -2.65 17.36
N LYS A 5 -5.97 -3.47 16.76
CA LYS A 5 -5.58 -4.41 15.70
C LYS A 5 -5.01 -3.67 14.49
N GLN A 6 -5.64 -2.59 14.07
CA GLN A 6 -5.17 -1.79 12.94
C GLN A 6 -3.80 -1.16 13.20
N LEU A 7 -3.55 -0.62 14.40
CA LEU A 7 -2.25 -0.08 14.78
C LEU A 7 -1.18 -1.17 14.81
N ALA A 8 -1.47 -2.33 15.40
CA ALA A 8 -0.56 -3.47 15.42
C ALA A 8 -0.14 -3.94 14.02
N LEU A 9 -1.08 -3.96 13.07
CA LEU A 9 -0.82 -4.37 11.68
C LEU A 9 -0.16 -3.28 10.82
N SER A 10 -0.26 -2.01 11.23
CA SER A 10 0.14 -0.86 10.39
C SER A 10 1.65 -0.71 10.18
N GLY A 11 2.47 -1.40 10.98
CA GLY A 11 3.91 -1.16 11.06
C GLY A 11 4.30 0.21 11.65
N ARG A 12 3.33 1.01 12.14
CA ARG A 12 3.55 2.37 12.66
C ARG A 12 3.41 2.47 14.17
N ARG A 13 3.26 1.35 14.90
CA ARG A 13 3.06 1.33 16.36
C ARG A 13 4.10 2.15 17.12
N ALA A 14 5.39 1.88 16.90
CA ALA A 14 6.47 2.61 17.57
C ALA A 14 6.45 4.12 17.28
N MET A 15 6.11 4.51 16.05
CA MET A 15 5.97 5.91 15.65
C MET A 15 4.82 6.61 16.38
N VAL A 16 3.71 5.91 16.62
CA VAL A 16 2.55 6.43 17.37
C VAL A 16 2.80 6.44 18.88
N GLU A 17 3.46 5.43 19.43
CA GLU A 17 3.77 5.35 20.87
C GLU A 17 4.74 6.44 21.33
N ALA A 18 5.68 6.87 20.47
CA ALA A 18 6.66 7.89 20.81
C ALA A 18 6.05 9.24 21.27
N PRO A 19 5.15 9.90 20.51
CA PRO A 19 4.52 11.14 20.96
C PRO A 19 3.62 10.97 22.19
N TYR A 20 2.90 9.85 22.33
CA TYR A 20 2.09 9.59 23.53
C TYR A 20 2.94 9.49 24.79
N ARG A 21 4.04 8.72 24.73
CA ARG A 21 5.01 8.65 25.83
C ARG A 21 5.60 10.01 26.17
N LYS A 22 5.95 10.81 25.14
CA LYS A 22 6.48 12.16 25.33
C LYS A 22 5.47 13.10 26.01
N ALA A 23 4.19 12.95 25.72
CA ALA A 23 3.12 13.77 26.27
C ALA A 23 2.56 13.25 27.61
N GLY A 24 3.01 12.08 28.09
CA GLY A 24 2.43 11.43 29.26
C GLY A 24 0.97 10.99 29.08
N LEU A 25 0.56 10.72 27.83
CA LEU A 25 -0.81 10.32 27.48
C LEU A 25 -0.94 8.79 27.38
N ASP A 26 -2.12 8.28 27.70
CA ASP A 26 -2.46 6.85 27.59
C ASP A 26 -3.00 6.53 26.18
N LEU A 27 -2.16 5.85 25.38
CA LEU A 27 -2.53 5.40 24.04
C LEU A 27 -3.62 4.33 24.06
N ASP A 28 -3.65 3.45 25.05
CA ASP A 28 -4.63 2.38 25.13
C ASP A 28 -6.02 2.90 25.49
N ALA A 29 -6.09 3.94 26.33
CA ALA A 29 -7.31 4.70 26.59
C ALA A 29 -7.82 5.41 25.33
N GLU A 30 -6.94 6.05 24.55
CA GLU A 30 -7.37 6.74 23.33
C GLU A 30 -7.83 5.74 22.24
N LEU A 31 -7.15 4.61 22.10
CA LEU A 31 -7.60 3.53 21.20
C LEU A 31 -8.94 2.94 21.67
N ALA A 32 -9.20 2.84 22.97
CA ALA A 32 -10.50 2.45 23.51
C ALA A 32 -11.59 3.46 23.12
N ARG A 33 -11.30 4.75 23.25
CA ARG A 33 -12.20 5.85 22.87
C ARG A 33 -12.53 5.82 21.38
N LEU A 34 -11.53 5.66 20.51
CA LEU A 34 -11.75 5.49 19.07
C LEU A 34 -12.61 4.25 18.76
N ASN A 35 -12.37 3.16 19.48
CA ASN A 35 -13.15 1.94 19.35
C ASN A 35 -14.63 2.13 19.76
N ALA A 36 -14.91 2.91 20.81
CA ALA A 36 -16.26 3.19 21.29
C ALA A 36 -17.03 4.24 20.46
N GLY A 37 -16.34 5.04 19.63
CA GLY A 37 -16.97 6.09 18.84
C GLY A 37 -18.08 5.60 17.89
N GLN A 38 -19.08 6.43 17.63
CA GLN A 38 -20.17 6.12 16.69
C GLN A 38 -19.62 5.77 15.31
N ARG A 39 -20.15 4.71 14.69
CA ARG A 39 -19.81 4.34 13.31
C ARG A 39 -20.83 4.96 12.36
N ILE A 40 -20.34 5.74 11.39
CA ILE A 40 -21.15 6.32 10.34
C ILE A 40 -21.15 5.35 9.16
N ALA A 41 -22.33 4.89 8.76
CA ALA A 41 -22.48 4.05 7.58
C ALA A 41 -22.39 4.89 6.30
N ALA A 42 -21.66 4.38 5.30
CA ALA A 42 -21.63 4.99 3.98
C ALA A 42 -22.97 4.77 3.25
N LYS A 43 -23.36 5.71 2.39
CA LYS A 43 -24.53 5.56 1.51
C LYS A 43 -24.30 4.36 0.58
N PRO A 44 -25.19 3.35 0.52
CA PRO A 44 -24.98 2.15 -0.29
C PRO A 44 -24.70 2.46 -1.77
N SER A 45 -25.43 3.41 -2.36
CA SER A 45 -25.22 3.84 -3.75
C SER A 45 -23.84 4.47 -4.00
N ALA A 46 -23.30 5.18 -3.01
CA ALA A 46 -21.95 5.74 -3.10
C ALA A 46 -20.88 4.64 -3.02
N VAL A 47 -21.10 3.63 -2.16
CA VAL A 47 -20.23 2.44 -2.10
C VAL A 47 -20.24 1.73 -3.45
N ASP A 48 -21.42 1.44 -4.00
CA ASP A 48 -21.55 0.76 -5.30
C ASP A 48 -20.86 1.53 -6.43
N TYR A 49 -20.98 2.86 -6.45
CA TYR A 49 -20.28 3.70 -7.41
C TYR A 49 -18.76 3.56 -7.30
N MET A 50 -18.21 3.61 -6.07
CA MET A 50 -16.77 3.43 -5.84
C MET A 50 -16.29 2.02 -6.17
N VAL A 51 -17.09 0.99 -5.86
CA VAL A 51 -16.77 -0.40 -6.22
C VAL A 51 -16.72 -0.56 -7.73
N ARG A 52 -17.69 0.01 -8.46
CA ARG A 52 -17.77 -0.13 -9.91
C ARG A 52 -16.68 0.66 -10.65
N ASN A 53 -16.39 1.88 -10.21
CA ASN A 53 -15.59 2.82 -11.02
C ASN A 53 -14.17 3.08 -10.50
N TYR A 54 -13.92 2.95 -9.19
CA TYR A 54 -12.63 3.33 -8.59
C TYR A 54 -11.88 2.17 -7.97
N THR A 55 -12.56 1.07 -7.64
CA THR A 55 -11.91 -0.07 -6.99
C THR A 55 -11.21 -0.95 -8.03
N PRO A 56 -9.88 -1.19 -7.89
CA PRO A 56 -9.15 -2.07 -8.78
C PRO A 56 -9.64 -3.52 -8.66
N ASN A 57 -9.52 -4.30 -9.74
CA ASN A 57 -9.76 -5.74 -9.74
C ASN A 57 -8.47 -6.58 -9.62
N ALA A 58 -7.31 -5.93 -9.54
CA ALA A 58 -5.97 -6.53 -9.51
C ALA A 58 -5.70 -7.52 -10.67
N ARG A 59 -6.26 -7.27 -11.86
CA ARG A 59 -6.06 -8.10 -13.06
C ARG A 59 -5.60 -7.21 -14.22
N PRO A 60 -4.34 -6.75 -14.22
CA PRO A 60 -3.83 -5.99 -15.35
C PRO A 60 -3.74 -6.90 -16.59
N ASN A 61 -4.08 -6.36 -17.76
CA ASN A 61 -4.01 -7.07 -19.04
C ASN A 61 -2.62 -7.01 -19.68
N VAL A 62 -1.73 -6.18 -19.13
CA VAL A 62 -0.36 -5.94 -19.57
C VAL A 62 0.56 -5.92 -18.35
N PRO A 63 1.89 -6.05 -18.53
CA PRO A 63 2.81 -5.96 -17.40
C PRO A 63 2.68 -4.62 -16.67
N LEU A 64 2.57 -4.66 -15.35
CA LEU A 64 2.45 -3.50 -14.47
C LEU A 64 3.63 -3.48 -13.49
N LEU A 65 4.49 -2.47 -13.64
CA LEU A 65 5.54 -2.14 -12.68
C LEU A 65 5.02 -1.06 -11.73
N ALA A 66 4.87 -1.40 -10.45
CA ALA A 66 4.51 -0.45 -9.40
C ALA A 66 5.77 0.00 -8.65
N VAL A 67 6.01 1.31 -8.60
CA VAL A 67 7.21 1.94 -8.01
C VAL A 67 6.79 2.81 -6.84
N GLN A 68 7.43 2.66 -5.70
CA GLN A 68 7.04 3.38 -4.47
C GLN A 68 8.25 3.75 -3.61
N THR A 69 8.28 4.98 -3.09
CA THR A 69 9.24 5.39 -2.05
C THR A 69 8.88 4.71 -0.73
N ILE A 70 9.86 4.16 -0.02
CA ILE A 70 9.61 3.46 1.26
C ILE A 70 9.07 4.39 2.36
N GLY A 71 9.35 5.69 2.26
CA GLY A 71 8.89 6.73 3.18
C GLY A 71 7.68 7.52 2.68
N ASP A 72 6.87 6.96 1.78
CA ASP A 72 5.62 7.61 1.35
C ASP A 72 4.56 7.58 2.47
N GLY A 73 4.19 8.78 2.93
CA GLY A 73 3.13 8.97 3.92
C GLY A 73 1.73 9.12 3.32
N LEU A 74 1.62 9.50 2.03
CA LEU A 74 0.36 9.82 1.36
C LEU A 74 -0.25 8.57 0.72
N THR A 75 0.49 7.88 -0.15
CA THR A 75 0.10 6.57 -0.69
C THR A 75 0.99 5.51 -0.07
N SER A 76 0.55 4.99 1.08
CA SER A 76 1.33 4.02 1.86
C SER A 76 1.82 2.85 0.98
N PRO A 77 3.09 2.41 1.12
CA PRO A 77 3.60 1.21 0.45
C PRO A 77 2.78 -0.07 0.68
N SER A 78 1.98 -0.10 1.75
CA SER A 78 1.01 -1.16 2.03
C SER A 78 -0.09 -1.27 0.98
N LEU A 79 -0.50 -0.17 0.34
CA LEU A 79 -1.50 -0.18 -0.74
C LEU A 79 -0.94 -0.90 -1.97
N GLN A 80 0.31 -0.59 -2.35
CA GLN A 80 1.03 -1.29 -3.42
C GLN A 80 1.15 -2.80 -3.11
N ARG A 81 1.54 -3.15 -1.88
CA ARG A 81 1.59 -4.55 -1.42
C ARG A 81 0.22 -5.23 -1.57
N GLY A 82 -0.86 -4.59 -1.12
CA GLY A 82 -2.21 -5.15 -1.19
C GLY A 82 -2.68 -5.42 -2.62
N TYR A 83 -2.37 -4.53 -3.57
CA TYR A 83 -2.66 -4.78 -4.99
C TYR A 83 -1.85 -5.97 -5.52
N ALA A 84 -0.55 -6.03 -5.22
CA ALA A 84 0.33 -7.11 -5.69
C ALA A 84 -0.07 -8.48 -5.12
N GLU A 85 -0.46 -8.55 -3.84
CA GLU A 85 -0.97 -9.78 -3.20
C GLU A 85 -2.32 -10.23 -3.77
N ALA A 86 -3.17 -9.28 -4.17
CA ALA A 86 -4.45 -9.58 -4.79
C ALA A 86 -4.33 -10.00 -6.26
N ALA A 87 -3.29 -9.53 -6.94
CA ALA A 87 -3.04 -9.83 -8.34
C ALA A 87 -2.68 -11.30 -8.54
N ARG A 88 -3.16 -11.87 -9.64
CA ARG A 88 -2.83 -13.26 -10.03
C ARG A 88 -1.81 -13.25 -11.15
N GLY A 89 -0.95 -14.28 -11.16
CA GLY A 89 0.04 -14.46 -12.22
C GLY A 89 1.30 -13.63 -12.02
N ARG A 90 1.96 -13.29 -13.13
CA ARG A 90 3.29 -12.68 -13.16
C ARG A 90 3.29 -11.27 -13.76
N GLU A 91 2.12 -10.66 -13.97
CA GLU A 91 2.03 -9.35 -14.61
C GLU A 91 2.41 -8.20 -13.68
N VAL A 92 2.21 -8.35 -12.37
CA VAL A 92 2.52 -7.28 -11.40
C VAL A 92 3.91 -7.49 -10.83
N LYS A 93 4.72 -6.42 -10.85
CA LYS A 93 5.98 -6.34 -10.13
C LYS A 93 5.99 -5.09 -9.27
N SER A 94 6.17 -5.27 -7.98
CA SER A 94 6.39 -4.17 -7.04
C SER A 94 7.88 -3.96 -6.82
N VAL A 95 8.33 -2.72 -6.95
CA VAL A 95 9.68 -2.28 -6.61
C VAL A 95 9.60 -1.08 -5.67
N TYR A 96 10.64 -0.93 -4.85
CA TYR A 96 10.71 0.11 -3.84
C TYR A 96 12.00 0.89 -3.99
N VAL A 97 11.95 2.19 -3.75
CA VAL A 97 13.12 3.06 -3.75
C VAL A 97 13.30 3.70 -2.38
N ARG A 98 14.56 3.91 -1.99
CA ARG A 98 14.88 4.64 -0.77
C ARG A 98 14.54 6.12 -0.98
N GLY A 99 13.65 6.65 -0.17
CA GLY A 99 13.23 8.05 -0.25
C GLY A 99 12.06 8.33 0.69
N ALA A 100 11.84 9.61 0.99
CA ALA A 100 10.73 10.10 1.78
C ALA A 100 9.80 10.95 0.91
N GLY A 101 8.51 10.96 1.25
CA GLY A 101 7.50 11.75 0.52
C GLY A 101 6.88 11.04 -0.68
N HIS A 102 5.83 11.65 -1.21
CA HIS A 102 5.00 11.09 -2.27
C HIS A 102 5.57 11.44 -3.65
N CYS A 103 5.80 10.42 -4.48
CA CYS A 103 6.29 10.56 -5.86
C CYS A 103 7.61 11.36 -6.01
N THR A 104 8.44 11.40 -4.98
CA THR A 104 9.76 12.08 -4.95
C THR A 104 10.86 11.23 -5.57
N PHE A 105 10.57 10.60 -6.71
CA PHE A 105 11.52 9.74 -7.42
C PHE A 105 12.64 10.56 -8.05
N THR A 106 13.88 10.08 -7.96
CA THR A 106 14.98 10.68 -8.71
C THR A 106 14.87 10.36 -10.20
N PRO A 107 15.45 11.17 -11.11
CA PRO A 107 15.49 10.85 -12.54
C PRO A 107 16.07 9.46 -12.83
N GLU A 108 17.09 9.04 -12.07
CA GLU A 108 17.70 7.71 -12.18
C GLU A 108 16.71 6.60 -11.84
N ALA A 109 15.88 6.81 -10.81
CA ALA A 109 14.83 5.86 -10.41
C ALA A 109 13.74 5.73 -11.47
N VAL A 110 13.34 6.84 -12.07
CA VAL A 110 12.38 6.85 -13.19
C VAL A 110 12.97 6.10 -14.39
N MET A 111 14.19 6.44 -14.80
CA MET A 111 14.85 5.80 -15.95
C MET A 111 15.13 4.30 -15.72
N ALA A 112 15.52 3.90 -14.51
CA ALA A 112 15.66 2.49 -14.15
C ALA A 112 14.32 1.75 -14.21
N SER A 113 13.22 2.38 -13.82
CA SER A 113 11.87 1.80 -13.89
C SER A 113 11.42 1.59 -15.32
N ILE A 114 11.62 2.60 -16.19
CA ILE A 114 11.30 2.50 -17.62
C ILE A 114 12.09 1.36 -18.26
N ARG A 115 13.42 1.33 -18.09
CA ARG A 115 14.27 0.27 -18.66
C ARG A 115 13.91 -1.12 -18.13
N PHE A 116 13.55 -1.23 -16.86
CA PHE A 116 13.18 -2.52 -16.28
C PHE A 116 11.83 -3.04 -16.81
N LEU A 117 10.87 -2.14 -17.02
CA LEU A 117 9.61 -2.49 -17.69
C LEU A 117 9.84 -2.87 -19.16
N ASP A 118 10.68 -2.14 -19.87
CA ASP A 118 11.04 -2.40 -21.27
C ASP A 118 11.65 -3.80 -21.44
N GLN A 119 12.62 -4.16 -20.59
CA GLN A 119 13.19 -5.51 -20.56
C GLN A 119 12.16 -6.61 -20.28
N ARG A 120 11.12 -6.33 -19.47
CA ARG A 120 10.02 -7.28 -19.23
C ARG A 120 9.16 -7.48 -20.48
N LEU A 121 8.98 -6.43 -21.28
CA LEU A 121 8.23 -6.51 -22.53
C LEU A 121 9.02 -7.32 -23.56
N GLU A 122 10.31 -7.03 -23.74
CA GLU A 122 11.18 -7.76 -24.67
C GLU A 122 11.32 -9.25 -24.32
N ARG A 123 11.51 -9.57 -23.03
CA ARG A 123 11.84 -10.93 -22.59
C ARG A 123 10.63 -11.78 -22.23
N GLY A 124 9.45 -11.17 -22.11
CA GLY A 124 8.23 -11.85 -21.64
C GLY A 124 8.25 -12.27 -20.16
N LYS A 125 9.29 -11.94 -19.38
CA LYS A 125 9.41 -12.26 -17.95
C LYS A 125 10.21 -11.22 -17.19
N TRP A 126 9.93 -11.05 -15.90
CA TRP A 126 10.70 -10.16 -15.04
C TRP A 126 12.11 -10.69 -14.82
N GLY A 127 13.12 -9.86 -15.07
CA GLY A 127 14.51 -10.15 -14.76
C GLY A 127 14.90 -9.75 -13.33
N THR A 128 16.21 -9.69 -13.10
CA THR A 128 16.79 -9.15 -11.87
C THR A 128 16.50 -7.65 -11.78
N ALA A 129 16.00 -7.21 -10.62
CA ALA A 129 15.75 -5.80 -10.35
C ALA A 129 17.08 -5.02 -10.33
N PRO A 130 17.14 -3.81 -10.92
CA PRO A 130 18.27 -2.89 -10.76
C PRO A 130 18.61 -2.64 -9.28
N ALA A 131 19.90 -2.47 -8.98
CA ALA A 131 20.39 -2.23 -7.61
C ALA A 131 19.84 -0.95 -6.96
N LEU A 132 19.30 -0.03 -7.75
CA LEU A 132 18.62 1.17 -7.28
C LEU A 132 17.31 0.86 -6.54
N PHE A 133 16.69 -0.29 -6.84
CA PHE A 133 15.53 -0.76 -6.11
C PHE A 133 15.99 -1.49 -4.84
N VAL A 134 15.43 -1.09 -3.70
CA VAL A 134 15.82 -1.64 -2.39
C VAL A 134 14.90 -2.79 -1.98
N PRO A 135 15.43 -3.85 -1.36
CA PRO A 135 14.61 -4.84 -0.69
C PRO A 135 13.76 -4.18 0.40
N HIS A 136 12.44 -4.31 0.30
CA HIS A 136 11.52 -3.78 1.29
C HIS A 136 10.24 -4.62 1.30
N THR A 137 9.77 -4.95 2.51
CA THR A 137 8.47 -5.60 2.71
C THR A 137 7.61 -4.65 3.53
N PRO A 138 6.67 -3.92 2.90
CA PRO A 138 5.74 -3.07 3.62
C PRO A 138 4.86 -3.88 4.58
N PRO A 139 4.30 -3.26 5.64
CA PRO A 139 3.21 -3.87 6.39
C PRO A 139 2.02 -4.18 5.48
N PRO A 140 1.13 -5.13 5.84
CA PRO A 140 -0.02 -5.48 5.02
C PRO A 140 -0.98 -4.29 4.85
N MET A 141 -1.74 -4.28 3.76
CA MET A 141 -2.87 -3.35 3.62
C MET A 141 -3.88 -3.65 4.72
N LEU A 142 -4.21 -2.65 5.54
CA LEU A 142 -5.01 -2.85 6.76
C LEU A 142 -6.46 -3.30 6.52
N ARG A 143 -7.03 -2.90 5.38
CA ARG A 143 -8.41 -3.18 4.96
C ARG A 143 -8.44 -3.44 3.46
N PRO A 144 -7.90 -4.58 2.98
CA PRO A 144 -7.80 -4.85 1.57
C PRO A 144 -9.20 -5.01 0.96
N PHE A 145 -9.46 -4.31 -0.13
CA PHE A 145 -10.70 -4.48 -0.89
C PHE A 145 -10.39 -4.41 -2.39
N VAL A 146 -10.78 -5.44 -3.12
CA VAL A 146 -10.52 -5.60 -4.55
C VAL A 146 -11.79 -6.06 -5.23
N ARG A 147 -12.18 -5.37 -6.30
CA ARG A 147 -13.42 -5.61 -7.03
C ARG A 147 -13.44 -7.03 -7.58
N GLY A 148 -14.56 -7.73 -7.38
CA GLY A 148 -14.76 -9.09 -7.91
C GLY A 148 -14.07 -10.19 -7.10
N ARG A 149 -13.59 -9.90 -5.89
CA ARG A 149 -13.09 -10.90 -4.93
C ARG A 149 -14.05 -10.93 -3.72
N LYS A 150 -14.60 -12.10 -3.37
CA LYS A 150 -15.43 -12.25 -2.17
C LYS A 150 -14.53 -12.20 -0.93
N GLY A 151 -14.87 -11.36 0.05
CA GLY A 151 -14.25 -11.32 1.38
C GLY A 151 -13.16 -10.25 1.59
N GLY A 152 -13.50 -8.98 1.37
CA GLY A 152 -12.72 -7.85 1.93
C GLY A 152 -13.36 -7.33 3.21
#